data_AF-A0A7Y0QZ86-F1
#
_entry.id   AF-A0A7Y0QZ86-F1
#
_cell.length_a   1.000
_cell.length_b   1.000
_cell.length_c   1.000
_cell.angle_alpha   90.00
_cell.angle_beta   90.00
_cell.angle_gamma   90.00
#
_symmetry.space_group_name_H-M   'P 1'
#
loop_
_entity.id
_entity.type
_entity.pdbx_description
1 polymer ?
#
loop_
_entity_poly.entity_id
_entity_poly.type
_entity_poly.pdbx_seq_one_letter_code
_entity_poly.pdbx_strand_id
1 'polypeptide(L)'
;MRRQKLNKISAWVLGLAILLLSHVPNVSAQIQQSPSDQTVARFLYQTSFGPTPALINEVRENGLEDWIQKQINLPATYHQPLYQTPFSKGLQSNRENAWYQIVVTAEDQLRQRTAYALSQIVVVSRYGGVLSSKPTGLVNYYDLLVEHAFGNYRDLLYDVSIHPVMGSYLSMLGSAKENSATGTLPDENFARELMQLFTIGLYELNLDGSKKLNHATGKPIPTYNQTDIQELARALTGWKNSDIAFVKPMRVISQRHDTGEKRFLGNVIPSGLTAQEELSKVIDMLMSHPNVAPFVSKLLIQRLVSSNPSPEYVARVATIFNNNGEGEKGDLTAVVRAIFLDPEALGMTDTPPIKVKEPILILTNFHRASGFTIKGSRYEDATTMMNIANQGPLRSPSVFNFYSPDYQPSNEFTESGINSPEYELLNWSVYTDLVNYMLTSTRRGGGDSYHFDLNEFYLLLDDHRALVELVNERFFAGTASAELKELMLTALNDYRRDYVPTTKLALVIFTAISGDEFYIQD
;
A
#
# COMPACT_ATOMS: atom_id res chain seq x y z
N MET A 1 68.73 -4.26 42.81
CA MET A 1 67.97 -2.98 42.78
C MET A 1 67.77 -2.41 41.36
N ARG A 2 67.45 -3.25 40.36
CA ARG A 2 67.28 -2.82 38.94
C ARG A 2 66.07 -3.48 38.23
N ARG A 3 65.07 -3.93 39.00
CA ARG A 3 63.84 -4.58 38.46
C ARG A 3 62.52 -3.88 38.84
N GLN A 4 62.55 -2.80 39.63
CA GLN A 4 61.35 -2.07 40.05
C GLN A 4 61.10 -0.73 39.32
N LYS A 5 61.97 -0.32 38.38
CA LYS A 5 61.80 0.92 37.61
C LYS A 5 61.26 0.73 36.18
N LEU A 6 61.19 -0.49 35.64
CA LEU A 6 60.62 -0.72 34.30
C LEU A 6 59.09 -0.90 34.27
N ASN A 7 58.45 -1.24 35.39
CA ASN A 7 56.99 -1.47 35.41
C ASN A 7 56.14 -0.22 35.67
N LYS A 8 56.74 0.94 35.96
CA LYS A 8 56.00 2.20 36.10
C LYS A 8 55.92 3.01 34.82
N ILE A 9 56.83 2.81 33.86
CA ILE A 9 56.79 3.51 32.57
C ILE A 9 55.79 2.82 31.63
N SER A 10 55.61 1.49 31.70
CA SER A 10 54.63 0.77 30.88
C SER A 10 53.18 1.06 31.24
N ALA A 11 52.86 1.33 32.52
CA ALA A 11 51.49 1.63 32.94
C ALA A 11 51.01 3.04 32.52
N TRP A 12 51.91 4.02 32.48
CA TRP A 12 51.57 5.38 32.02
C TRP A 12 51.47 5.48 30.50
N VAL A 13 52.27 4.72 29.75
CA VAL A 13 52.16 4.67 28.28
C VAL A 13 50.90 3.89 27.84
N LEU A 14 50.49 2.84 28.54
CA LEU A 14 49.18 2.19 28.28
C LEU A 14 47.99 3.05 28.74
N GLY A 15 48.11 3.77 29.86
CA GLY A 15 47.05 4.66 30.36
C GLY A 15 46.80 5.86 29.45
N LEU A 16 47.84 6.45 28.86
CA LEU A 16 47.69 7.52 27.87
C LEU A 16 47.19 7.02 26.52
N ALA A 17 47.53 5.79 26.12
CA ALA A 17 46.97 5.19 24.90
C ALA A 17 45.46 4.92 25.05
N ILE A 18 44.99 4.52 26.24
CA ILE A 18 43.55 4.29 26.51
C ILE A 18 42.78 5.63 26.65
N LEU A 19 43.40 6.69 27.18
CA LEU A 19 42.80 8.03 27.23
C LEU A 19 42.81 8.75 25.87
N LEU A 20 43.82 8.54 25.02
CA LEU A 20 43.85 9.05 23.64
C LEU A 20 43.03 8.21 22.64
N LEU A 21 42.65 6.98 23.00
CA LEU A 21 41.64 6.19 22.29
C LEU A 21 40.19 6.54 22.71
N SER A 22 40.01 7.34 23.77
CA SER A 22 38.69 7.79 24.23
C SER A 22 38.27 9.16 23.69
N HIS A 23 39.09 9.79 22.84
CA HIS A 23 38.80 11.04 22.13
C HIS A 23 39.17 10.93 20.64
N VAL A 24 38.83 9.79 20.03
CA VAL A 24 38.64 9.77 18.58
C VAL A 24 37.28 10.41 18.35
N PRO A 25 37.17 11.57 17.68
CA PRO A 25 35.86 12.02 17.24
C PRO A 25 35.26 10.87 16.42
N ASN A 26 34.01 10.51 16.68
CA ASN A 26 33.24 9.61 15.83
C ASN A 26 33.30 10.15 14.40
N VAL A 27 34.26 9.66 13.63
CA VAL A 27 34.33 9.81 12.19
C VAL A 27 34.37 8.39 11.64
N SER A 28 33.26 7.69 11.82
CA SER A 28 32.56 7.22 10.64
C SER A 28 31.39 8.17 10.42
N ALA A 29 31.70 9.38 9.94
CA ALA A 29 30.87 9.92 8.88
C ALA A 29 30.98 8.85 7.77
N GLN A 30 30.05 7.88 7.78
CA GLN A 30 29.62 7.37 6.50
C GLN A 30 29.33 8.64 5.72
N ILE A 31 30.10 8.89 4.67
CA ILE A 31 29.67 9.81 3.64
C ILE A 31 28.32 9.24 3.26
N GLN A 32 27.24 9.80 3.81
CA GLN A 32 25.89 9.46 3.45
C GLN A 32 25.81 9.99 2.03
N GLN A 33 26.24 9.17 1.08
CA GLN A 33 26.15 9.50 -0.32
C GLN A 33 24.70 9.85 -0.52
N SER A 34 24.44 11.08 -0.95
CA SER A 34 23.10 11.47 -1.32
C SER A 34 22.53 10.37 -2.21
N PRO A 35 21.29 9.91 -1.94
CA PRO A 35 20.67 8.85 -2.71
C PRO A 35 20.77 9.19 -4.21
N SER A 36 21.06 8.18 -5.04
CA SER A 36 21.07 8.39 -6.48
C SER A 36 19.71 8.88 -6.97
N ASP A 37 19.67 9.56 -8.11
CA ASP A 37 18.40 9.99 -8.72
C ASP A 37 17.44 8.83 -8.95
N GLN A 38 17.97 7.66 -9.35
CA GLN A 38 17.19 6.42 -9.46
C GLN A 38 16.56 6.02 -8.13
N THR A 39 17.33 6.04 -7.05
CA THR A 39 16.84 5.70 -5.70
C THR A 39 15.74 6.66 -5.26
N VAL A 40 15.88 7.96 -5.51
CA VAL A 40 14.85 8.97 -5.17
C VAL A 40 13.58 8.77 -5.99
N ALA A 41 13.70 8.58 -7.31
CA ALA A 41 12.58 8.32 -8.20
C ALA A 41 11.78 7.08 -7.77
N ARG A 42 12.49 5.95 -7.61
CA ARG A 42 11.93 4.68 -7.13
C ARG A 42 11.19 4.85 -5.82
N PHE A 43 11.85 5.48 -4.84
CA PHE A 43 11.28 5.75 -3.53
C PHE A 43 9.97 6.53 -3.63
N LEU A 44 9.89 7.57 -4.47
CA LEU A 44 8.68 8.38 -4.64
C LEU A 44 7.57 7.65 -5.41
N TYR A 45 7.90 6.78 -6.38
CA TYR A 45 6.91 5.92 -7.03
C TYR A 45 6.30 4.89 -6.06
N GLN A 46 7.09 4.41 -5.10
CA GLN A 46 6.65 3.47 -4.07
C GLN A 46 5.81 4.15 -2.97
N THR A 47 6.17 5.38 -2.58
CA THR A 47 5.61 6.06 -1.40
C THR A 47 4.49 7.07 -1.70
N SER A 48 4.25 7.39 -2.97
CA SER A 48 3.23 8.37 -3.38
C SER A 48 2.33 7.82 -4.50
N PHE A 49 1.33 8.61 -4.89
CA PHE A 49 0.53 8.34 -6.09
C PHE A 49 1.17 8.87 -7.39
N GLY A 50 2.43 9.32 -7.32
CA GLY A 50 3.16 9.91 -8.44
C GLY A 50 4.15 10.96 -7.95
N PRO A 51 5.43 10.87 -8.32
CA PRO A 51 6.40 11.92 -8.05
C PRO A 51 5.94 13.25 -8.66
N THR A 52 6.30 14.34 -8.00
CA THR A 52 6.23 15.69 -8.57
C THR A 52 7.60 16.34 -8.42
N PRO A 53 7.96 17.35 -9.23
CA PRO A 53 9.24 18.04 -9.08
C PRO A 53 9.47 18.58 -7.66
N ALA A 54 8.41 19.06 -7.01
CA ALA A 54 8.47 19.52 -5.62
C ALA A 54 8.86 18.38 -4.67
N LEU A 55 8.25 17.20 -4.81
CA LEU A 55 8.60 16.03 -3.97
C LEU A 55 10.01 15.53 -4.25
N ILE A 56 10.43 15.48 -5.51
CA ILE A 56 11.78 15.05 -5.89
C ILE A 56 12.82 15.97 -5.26
N ASN A 57 12.64 17.28 -5.37
CA ASN A 57 13.54 18.25 -4.75
C ASN A 57 13.53 18.14 -3.23
N GLU A 58 12.35 18.00 -2.61
CA GLU A 58 12.22 17.83 -1.18
C GLU A 58 12.98 16.61 -0.65
N VAL A 59 12.88 15.46 -1.33
CA VAL A 59 13.59 14.23 -0.94
C VAL A 59 15.10 14.34 -1.22
N ARG A 60 15.51 14.99 -2.31
CA ARG A 60 16.93 15.25 -2.59
C ARG A 60 17.58 16.14 -1.52
N GLU A 61 16.85 17.16 -1.05
CA GLU A 61 17.33 18.13 -0.07
C GLU A 61 17.35 17.56 1.36
N ASN A 62 16.26 16.89 1.77
CA ASN A 62 16.08 16.45 3.15
C ASN A 62 16.49 14.98 3.38
N GLY A 63 16.52 14.16 2.34
CA GLY A 63 16.73 12.72 2.44
C GLY A 63 15.45 11.92 2.69
N LEU A 64 15.53 10.60 2.47
CA LEU A 64 14.38 9.70 2.47
C LEU A 64 13.77 9.54 3.87
N GLU A 65 14.62 9.35 4.89
CA GLU A 65 14.17 9.12 6.27
C GLU A 65 13.44 10.34 6.85
N ASP A 66 14.00 11.53 6.64
CA ASP A 66 13.41 12.79 7.11
C ASP A 66 12.10 13.10 6.37
N TRP A 67 12.03 12.78 5.07
CA TRP A 67 10.78 12.88 4.32
C TRP A 67 9.71 11.92 4.86
N ILE A 68 10.04 10.65 5.14
CA ILE A 68 9.10 9.71 5.79
C ILE A 68 8.64 10.27 7.12
N GLN A 69 9.56 10.76 7.95
CA GLN A 69 9.23 11.31 9.26
C GLN A 69 8.29 12.51 9.16
N LYS A 70 8.53 13.41 8.19
CA LYS A 70 7.64 14.53 7.90
C LYS A 70 6.26 14.04 7.50
N GLN A 71 6.17 13.07 6.57
CA GLN A 71 4.91 12.50 6.10
C GLN A 71 4.10 11.82 7.21
N ILE A 72 4.77 11.11 8.14
CA ILE A 72 4.12 10.52 9.32
C ILE A 72 3.49 11.60 10.21
N ASN A 73 4.17 12.73 10.36
CA ASN A 73 3.75 13.84 11.21
C ASN A 73 2.69 14.76 10.56
N LEU A 74 2.46 14.64 9.25
CA LEU A 74 1.39 15.40 8.59
C LEU A 74 0.02 15.00 9.14
N PRO A 75 -0.88 15.97 9.39
CA PRO A 75 -2.27 15.69 9.69
C PRO A 75 -2.91 14.82 8.60
N ALA A 76 -3.73 13.86 9.00
CA ALA A 76 -4.42 13.00 8.06
C ALA A 76 -5.44 13.79 7.22
N THR A 77 -5.39 13.62 5.90
CA THR A 77 -6.44 14.10 5.00
C THR A 77 -7.56 13.06 4.93
N TYR A 78 -8.62 13.28 5.72
CA TYR A 78 -9.81 12.45 5.68
C TYR A 78 -10.69 12.75 4.45
N HIS A 79 -11.40 11.73 3.99
CA HIS A 79 -12.30 11.75 2.84
C HIS A 79 -13.68 12.29 3.18
N GLN A 80 -14.14 12.06 4.41
CA GLN A 80 -15.45 12.50 4.87
C GLN A 80 -15.69 14.01 4.67
N PRO A 81 -14.77 14.94 5.02
CA PRO A 81 -14.98 16.37 4.78
C PRO A 81 -15.28 16.70 3.31
N LEU A 82 -14.50 16.15 2.38
CA LEU A 82 -14.71 16.39 0.96
C LEU A 82 -16.00 15.73 0.45
N TYR A 83 -16.30 14.51 0.92
CA TYR A 83 -17.52 13.79 0.62
C TYR A 83 -18.79 14.55 1.07
N GLN A 84 -18.73 15.30 2.16
CA GLN A 84 -19.88 16.07 2.67
C GLN A 84 -20.18 17.34 1.84
N THR A 85 -19.24 17.77 0.99
CA THR A 85 -19.48 18.93 0.12
C THR A 85 -20.41 18.57 -1.06
N PRO A 86 -21.19 19.52 -1.60
CA PRO A 86 -22.14 19.27 -2.69
C PRO A 86 -21.51 18.58 -3.89
N PHE A 87 -22.19 17.56 -4.43
CA PHE A 87 -21.74 16.84 -5.62
C PHE A 87 -22.94 16.35 -6.45
N SER A 88 -22.91 16.64 -7.75
CA SER A 88 -24.07 16.48 -8.64
C SER A 88 -24.26 15.05 -9.15
N LYS A 89 -23.20 14.23 -9.22
CA LYS A 89 -23.23 12.90 -9.86
C LYS A 89 -23.62 11.75 -8.90
N GLY A 90 -24.20 12.07 -7.75
CA GLY A 90 -24.70 11.09 -6.78
C GLY A 90 -23.65 10.60 -5.77
N LEU A 91 -24.13 9.92 -4.72
CA LEU A 91 -23.33 9.63 -3.52
C LEU A 91 -22.19 8.62 -3.76
N GLN A 92 -22.37 7.59 -4.58
CA GLN A 92 -21.27 6.65 -4.86
C GLN A 92 -20.16 7.29 -5.68
N SER A 93 -20.51 8.06 -6.72
CA SER A 93 -19.53 8.82 -7.49
C SER A 93 -18.87 9.91 -6.64
N ASN A 94 -19.58 10.52 -5.68
CA ASN A 94 -18.98 11.47 -4.75
C ASN A 94 -17.88 10.83 -3.89
N ARG A 95 -18.08 9.60 -3.39
CA ARG A 95 -17.07 8.84 -2.65
C ARG A 95 -15.83 8.59 -3.50
N GLU A 96 -16.02 8.06 -4.70
CA GLU A 96 -14.94 7.77 -5.65
C GLU A 96 -14.16 9.02 -6.02
N ASN A 97 -14.88 10.12 -6.19
CA ASN A 97 -14.33 11.42 -6.49
C ASN A 97 -13.56 12.05 -5.33
N ALA A 98 -14.09 11.97 -4.10
CA ALA A 98 -13.37 12.43 -2.92
C ALA A 98 -12.02 11.74 -2.80
N TRP A 99 -11.98 10.41 -2.98
CA TRP A 99 -10.73 9.66 -2.97
C TRP A 99 -9.77 10.10 -4.05
N TYR A 100 -10.22 10.12 -5.31
CA TYR A 100 -9.33 10.43 -6.42
C TYR A 100 -8.74 11.85 -6.32
N GLN A 101 -9.58 12.82 -5.92
CA GLN A 101 -9.13 14.17 -5.67
C GLN A 101 -8.07 14.23 -4.56
N ILE A 102 -8.30 13.55 -3.42
CA ILE A 102 -7.37 13.54 -2.28
C ILE A 102 -6.04 12.91 -2.68
N VAL A 103 -6.02 11.72 -3.28
CA VAL A 103 -4.75 11.04 -3.60
C VAL A 103 -3.92 11.82 -4.62
N VAL A 104 -4.55 12.59 -5.50
CA VAL A 104 -3.86 13.45 -6.47
C VAL A 104 -3.38 14.77 -5.86
N THR A 105 -4.05 15.33 -4.85
CA THR A 105 -3.80 16.72 -4.40
C THR A 105 -3.33 16.87 -2.95
N ALA A 106 -3.53 15.89 -2.08
CA ALA A 106 -3.19 15.98 -0.67
C ALA A 106 -1.68 15.85 -0.41
N GLU A 107 -1.21 16.47 0.68
CA GLU A 107 0.21 16.50 1.06
C GLU A 107 0.68 15.21 1.76
N ASP A 108 -0.22 14.50 2.45
CA ASP A 108 0.04 13.27 3.22
C ASP A 108 0.10 12.01 2.32
N GLN A 109 0.82 12.11 1.21
CA GLN A 109 0.94 11.08 0.17
C GLN A 109 1.28 9.69 0.72
N LEU A 110 2.22 9.59 1.65
CA LEU A 110 2.60 8.31 2.26
C LEU A 110 1.44 7.67 3.01
N ARG A 111 0.67 8.48 3.76
CA ARG A 111 -0.51 8.01 4.51
C ARG A 111 -1.56 7.46 3.57
N GLN A 112 -1.85 8.19 2.49
CA GLN A 112 -2.81 7.78 1.47
C GLN A 112 -2.36 6.51 0.74
N ARG A 113 -1.07 6.40 0.42
CA ARG A 113 -0.50 5.22 -0.24
C ARG A 113 -0.56 3.98 0.65
N THR A 114 -0.27 4.13 1.94
CA THR A 114 -0.41 3.06 2.94
C THR A 114 -1.86 2.67 3.17
N ALA A 115 -2.78 3.63 3.31
CA ALA A 115 -4.22 3.36 3.43
C ALA A 115 -4.77 2.61 2.20
N TYR A 116 -4.29 2.94 1.00
CA TYR A 116 -4.62 2.21 -0.22
C TYR A 116 -4.11 0.77 -0.19
N ALA A 117 -2.88 0.53 0.25
CA ALA A 117 -2.37 -0.84 0.45
C ALA A 117 -3.18 -1.61 1.51
N LEU A 118 -3.54 -0.99 2.63
CA LEU A 118 -4.41 -1.61 3.64
C LEU A 118 -5.79 -1.96 3.08
N SER A 119 -6.37 -1.12 2.22
CA SER A 119 -7.67 -1.39 1.58
C SER A 119 -7.67 -2.62 0.66
N GLN A 120 -6.47 -3.03 0.24
CA GLN A 120 -6.21 -4.22 -0.57
C GLN A 120 -5.86 -5.46 0.28
N ILE A 121 -5.69 -5.31 1.59
CA ILE A 121 -5.43 -6.39 2.55
C ILE A 121 -6.72 -6.67 3.34
N VAL A 122 -7.28 -5.65 4.01
CA VAL A 122 -8.58 -5.73 4.71
C VAL A 122 -9.72 -5.32 3.78
N VAL A 123 -9.95 -6.18 2.78
CA VAL A 123 -10.80 -5.87 1.62
C VAL A 123 -12.26 -5.74 2.01
N VAL A 124 -12.88 -4.64 1.56
CA VAL A 124 -14.34 -4.49 1.44
C VAL A 124 -14.69 -3.95 0.06
N SER A 125 -15.93 -4.17 -0.39
CA SER A 125 -16.38 -3.68 -1.69
C SER A 125 -17.80 -3.13 -1.67
N ARG A 126 -18.03 -2.05 -2.42
CA ARG A 126 -19.37 -1.51 -2.68
C ARG A 126 -20.31 -2.53 -3.35
N TYR A 127 -19.77 -3.59 -3.94
CA TYR A 127 -20.56 -4.64 -4.59
C TYR A 127 -20.99 -5.76 -3.64
N GLY A 128 -20.52 -5.77 -2.39
CA GLY A 128 -20.90 -6.80 -1.40
C GLY A 128 -22.08 -6.38 -0.51
N GLY A 129 -22.96 -7.34 -0.20
CA GLY A 129 -24.09 -7.16 0.70
C GLY A 129 -24.98 -5.96 0.30
N VAL A 130 -25.25 -5.07 1.26
CA VAL A 130 -26.06 -3.86 1.06
C VAL A 130 -25.22 -2.60 0.76
N LEU A 131 -23.91 -2.74 0.58
CA LEU A 131 -22.95 -1.63 0.60
C LEU A 131 -23.06 -0.67 -0.59
N SER A 132 -23.68 -1.11 -1.69
CA SER A 132 -24.01 -0.24 -2.83
C SER A 132 -24.90 0.95 -2.41
N SER A 133 -25.69 0.77 -1.35
CA SER A 133 -26.56 1.79 -0.75
C SER A 133 -25.94 2.50 0.48
N LYS A 134 -24.68 2.20 0.83
CA LYS A 134 -23.99 2.72 2.03
C LYS A 134 -22.70 3.50 1.71
N PRO A 135 -22.72 4.49 0.80
CA PRO A 135 -21.52 5.25 0.45
C PRO A 135 -20.92 6.00 1.65
N THR A 136 -21.73 6.56 2.56
CA THR A 136 -21.23 7.22 3.78
C THR A 136 -20.44 6.27 4.67
N GLY A 137 -20.93 5.04 4.88
CA GLY A 137 -20.22 4.02 5.64
C GLY A 137 -18.94 3.58 4.97
N LEU A 138 -18.92 3.46 3.63
CA LEU A 138 -17.71 3.15 2.86
C LEU A 138 -16.65 4.26 2.96
N VAL A 139 -17.06 5.53 2.96
CA VAL A 139 -16.15 6.67 3.21
C VAL A 139 -15.57 6.57 4.61
N ASN A 140 -16.41 6.34 5.62
CA ASN A 140 -15.97 6.18 7.01
C ASN A 140 -15.02 4.98 7.20
N TYR A 141 -15.29 3.86 6.53
CA TYR A 141 -14.37 2.71 6.53
C TYR A 141 -13.02 3.06 5.91
N TYR A 142 -13.00 3.82 4.81
CA TYR A 142 -11.73 4.22 4.21
C TYR A 142 -10.95 5.19 5.11
N ASP A 143 -11.64 6.11 5.79
CA ASP A 143 -11.03 7.02 6.76
C ASP A 143 -10.44 6.30 7.98
N LEU A 144 -11.04 5.19 8.41
CA LEU A 144 -10.45 4.29 9.40
C LEU A 144 -9.09 3.73 8.92
N LEU A 145 -8.97 3.38 7.64
CA LEU A 145 -7.68 2.93 7.07
C LEU A 145 -6.64 4.06 7.00
N VAL A 146 -7.08 5.30 6.75
CA VAL A 146 -6.21 6.49 6.78
C VAL A 146 -5.71 6.78 8.20
N GLU A 147 -6.59 6.65 9.20
CA GLU A 147 -6.25 6.78 10.62
C GLU A 147 -5.22 5.74 11.05
N HIS A 148 -5.44 4.47 10.70
CA HIS A 148 -4.58 3.34 11.07
C HIS A 148 -3.34 3.16 10.19
N ALA A 149 -3.13 3.99 9.16
CA ALA A 149 -1.98 3.87 8.26
C ALA A 149 -0.61 3.85 8.97
N PHE A 150 -0.51 4.55 10.12
CA PHE A 150 0.68 4.61 10.97
C PHE A 150 0.39 4.16 12.42
N GLY A 151 -0.68 3.36 12.61
CA GLY A 151 -1.11 2.87 13.93
C GLY A 151 -0.54 1.49 14.28
N ASN A 152 -1.25 0.74 15.12
CA ASN A 152 -0.92 -0.65 15.41
C ASN A 152 -1.88 -1.60 14.66
N TYR A 153 -1.33 -2.66 14.05
CA TYR A 153 -2.09 -3.63 13.29
C TYR A 153 -3.16 -4.35 14.13
N ARG A 154 -2.90 -4.57 15.42
CA ARG A 154 -3.89 -5.13 16.35
C ARG A 154 -5.14 -4.26 16.44
N ASP A 155 -4.95 -2.95 16.56
CA ASP A 155 -6.03 -1.99 16.73
C ASP A 155 -6.79 -1.82 15.41
N LEU A 156 -6.08 -1.78 14.28
CA LEU A 156 -6.68 -1.85 12.95
C LEU A 156 -7.60 -3.08 12.81
N LEU A 157 -7.12 -4.27 13.19
CA LEU A 157 -7.92 -5.51 13.12
C LEU A 157 -9.17 -5.41 14.00
N TYR A 158 -9.06 -4.83 15.20
CA TYR A 158 -10.19 -4.67 16.12
C TYR A 158 -11.24 -3.73 15.53
N ASP A 159 -10.81 -2.55 15.09
CA ASP A 159 -11.71 -1.53 14.57
C ASP A 159 -12.36 -1.96 13.25
N VAL A 160 -11.61 -2.63 12.37
CA VAL A 160 -12.15 -3.25 11.15
C VAL A 160 -13.19 -4.32 11.51
N SER A 161 -12.94 -5.18 12.51
CA SER A 161 -13.85 -6.26 12.90
C SER A 161 -15.20 -5.74 13.40
N ILE A 162 -15.20 -4.62 14.12
CA ILE A 162 -16.44 -4.01 14.63
C ILE A 162 -17.05 -2.98 13.66
N HIS A 163 -16.40 -2.70 12.53
CA HIS A 163 -16.94 -1.75 11.56
C HIS A 163 -18.15 -2.36 10.81
N PRO A 164 -19.32 -1.69 10.76
CA PRO A 164 -20.53 -2.25 10.14
C PRO A 164 -20.39 -2.53 8.64
N VAL A 165 -19.50 -1.82 7.92
CA VAL A 165 -19.17 -2.15 6.53
C VAL A 165 -18.52 -3.53 6.42
N MET A 166 -17.49 -3.82 7.21
CA MET A 166 -16.83 -5.13 7.22
C MET A 166 -17.80 -6.21 7.67
N GLY A 167 -18.53 -5.96 8.77
CA GLY A 167 -19.52 -6.91 9.26
C GLY A 167 -20.62 -7.24 8.25
N SER A 168 -21.05 -6.27 7.43
CA SER A 168 -21.98 -6.52 6.34
C SER A 168 -21.33 -7.23 5.15
N TYR A 169 -20.05 -6.98 4.88
CA TYR A 169 -19.34 -7.55 3.73
C TYR A 169 -19.06 -9.04 3.92
N LEU A 170 -18.66 -9.44 5.13
CA LEU A 170 -18.29 -10.80 5.50
C LEU A 170 -19.29 -11.47 6.47
N SER A 171 -20.54 -11.03 6.43
CA SER A 171 -21.69 -11.63 7.12
C SER A 171 -21.61 -11.81 8.65
N MET A 172 -20.64 -11.20 9.33
CA MET A 172 -20.62 -11.11 10.80
C MET A 172 -21.81 -10.30 11.34
N LEU A 173 -22.26 -9.29 10.60
CA LEU A 173 -23.41 -8.47 10.97
C LEU A 173 -24.68 -9.31 10.94
N GLY A 174 -25.23 -9.57 12.12
CA GLY A 174 -26.40 -10.42 12.28
C GLY A 174 -26.07 -11.90 12.46
N SER A 175 -24.80 -12.31 12.53
CA SER A 175 -24.43 -13.66 12.96
C SER A 175 -24.99 -13.93 14.37
N ALA A 176 -25.45 -15.16 14.61
CA ALA A 176 -26.06 -15.55 15.87
C ALA A 176 -25.56 -16.92 16.31
N LYS A 177 -25.57 -17.15 17.62
CA LYS A 177 -25.28 -18.45 18.22
C LYS A 177 -26.19 -19.52 17.66
N GLU A 178 -25.70 -20.76 17.75
CA GLU A 178 -26.47 -21.92 17.35
C GLU A 178 -27.82 -21.98 18.07
N ASN A 179 -28.87 -22.30 17.32
CA ASN A 179 -30.18 -22.58 17.85
C ASN A 179 -30.80 -23.76 17.09
N SER A 180 -30.79 -24.93 17.73
CA SER A 180 -31.29 -26.18 17.14
C SER A 180 -32.80 -26.15 16.86
N ALA A 181 -33.58 -25.28 17.52
CA ALA A 181 -35.01 -25.14 17.27
C ALA A 181 -35.31 -24.37 15.98
N THR A 182 -34.46 -23.41 15.61
CA THR A 182 -34.60 -22.62 14.37
C THR A 182 -33.65 -23.07 13.25
N GLY A 183 -32.70 -23.96 13.55
CA GLY A 183 -31.63 -24.38 12.63
C GLY A 183 -30.60 -23.28 12.37
N THR A 184 -30.54 -22.24 13.19
CA THR A 184 -29.56 -21.15 13.03
C THR A 184 -28.17 -21.63 13.43
N LEU A 185 -27.17 -21.33 12.61
CA LEU A 185 -25.75 -21.60 12.88
C LEU A 185 -24.95 -20.28 12.82
N PRO A 186 -23.83 -20.17 13.57
CA PRO A 186 -22.89 -19.07 13.41
C PRO A 186 -22.35 -18.95 11.98
N ASP A 187 -22.23 -17.73 11.48
CA ASP A 187 -21.67 -17.47 10.14
C ASP A 187 -20.14 -17.57 10.15
N GLU A 188 -19.58 -18.40 9.27
CA GLU A 188 -18.15 -18.72 9.22
C GLU A 188 -17.32 -17.78 8.33
N ASN A 189 -17.93 -16.90 7.52
CA ASN A 189 -17.20 -16.15 6.49
C ASN A 189 -16.17 -15.20 7.11
N PHE A 190 -16.58 -14.31 8.01
CA PHE A 190 -15.64 -13.40 8.68
C PHE A 190 -14.57 -14.15 9.48
N ALA A 191 -14.93 -15.26 10.14
CA ALA A 191 -13.97 -16.10 10.87
C ALA A 191 -12.87 -16.63 9.94
N ARG A 192 -13.28 -17.15 8.78
CA ARG A 192 -12.36 -17.68 7.76
C ARG A 192 -11.48 -16.59 7.20
N GLU A 193 -12.03 -15.47 6.76
CA GLU A 193 -11.23 -14.42 6.12
C GLU A 193 -10.33 -13.67 7.10
N LEU A 194 -10.76 -13.50 8.36
CA LEU A 194 -9.93 -12.92 9.41
C LEU A 194 -8.64 -13.75 9.60
N MET A 195 -8.75 -15.08 9.60
CA MET A 195 -7.57 -15.97 9.63
C MET A 195 -6.82 -15.99 8.30
N GLN A 196 -7.52 -16.25 7.21
CA GLN A 196 -6.94 -16.61 5.93
C GLN A 196 -6.35 -15.44 5.17
N LEU A 197 -7.04 -14.29 5.16
CA LEU A 197 -6.68 -13.15 4.31
C LEU A 197 -6.07 -12.01 5.11
N PHE A 198 -6.49 -11.83 6.37
CA PHE A 198 -6.08 -10.67 7.15
C PHE A 198 -4.98 -10.96 8.17
N THR A 199 -4.70 -12.22 8.52
CA THR A 199 -3.74 -12.48 9.61
C THR A 199 -2.75 -13.61 9.34
N ILE A 200 -3.18 -14.87 9.35
CA ILE A 200 -2.29 -16.02 9.45
C ILE A 200 -2.22 -16.85 8.18
N GLY A 201 -2.91 -16.49 7.09
CA GLY A 201 -2.79 -17.22 5.83
C GLY A 201 -3.30 -18.66 5.90
N LEU A 202 -3.16 -19.39 4.80
CA LEU A 202 -3.54 -20.81 4.71
C LEU A 202 -2.49 -21.77 5.28
N TYR A 203 -1.21 -21.38 5.24
CA TYR A 203 -0.09 -22.26 5.54
C TYR A 203 0.91 -21.58 6.46
N GLU A 204 1.53 -22.35 7.34
CA GLU A 204 2.60 -21.88 8.20
C GLU A 204 3.80 -21.44 7.35
N LEU A 205 4.42 -20.35 7.77
CA LEU A 205 5.56 -19.72 7.13
C LEU A 205 6.74 -19.69 8.10
N ASN A 206 7.93 -19.73 7.51
CA ASN A 206 9.14 -19.23 8.15
C ASN A 206 9.11 -17.70 8.18
N LEU A 207 10.03 -17.09 8.93
CA LEU A 207 10.09 -15.63 9.07
C LEU A 207 10.36 -14.93 7.72
N ASP A 208 11.00 -15.62 6.79
CA ASP A 208 11.30 -15.19 5.43
C ASP A 208 10.13 -15.32 4.44
N GLY A 209 8.95 -15.75 4.93
CA GLY A 209 7.75 -15.94 4.11
C GLY A 209 7.72 -17.22 3.27
N SER A 210 8.74 -18.08 3.36
CA SER A 210 8.72 -19.42 2.75
C SER A 210 7.79 -20.35 3.53
N LYS A 211 7.11 -21.27 2.84
CA LYS A 211 6.18 -22.23 3.47
C LYS A 211 6.95 -23.26 4.29
N LYS A 212 6.51 -23.51 5.52
CA LYS A 212 6.97 -24.66 6.30
C LYS A 212 6.40 -25.94 5.72
N LEU A 213 7.25 -26.93 5.54
CA LEU A 213 6.89 -28.23 4.99
C LEU A 213 6.94 -29.29 6.08
N ASN A 214 5.95 -30.17 6.08
CA ASN A 214 5.96 -31.34 6.94
C ASN A 214 7.06 -32.30 6.49
N HIS A 215 8.03 -32.60 7.38
CA HIS A 215 9.19 -33.43 7.04
C HIS A 215 8.84 -34.84 6.53
N ALA A 216 7.70 -35.41 6.94
CA ALA A 216 7.29 -36.75 6.52
C ALA A 216 6.57 -36.76 5.17
N THR A 217 5.82 -35.71 4.82
CA THR A 217 4.98 -35.68 3.61
C THR A 217 5.48 -34.73 2.52
N GLY A 218 6.39 -33.81 2.85
CA GLY A 218 6.85 -32.73 1.96
C GLY A 218 5.79 -31.68 1.64
N LYS A 219 4.60 -31.74 2.25
CA LYS A 219 3.49 -30.81 1.98
C LYS A 219 3.52 -29.60 2.92
N PRO A 220 3.02 -28.42 2.48
CA PRO A 220 2.81 -27.27 3.35
C PRO A 220 1.92 -27.60 4.55
N ILE A 221 2.26 -27.05 5.72
CA ILE A 221 1.52 -27.23 6.97
C ILE A 221 0.39 -26.20 7.05
N PRO A 222 -0.90 -26.60 7.17
CA PRO A 222 -2.00 -25.65 7.35
C PRO A 222 -1.92 -24.91 8.70
N THR A 223 -2.31 -23.63 8.73
CA THR A 223 -2.34 -22.78 9.94
C THR A 223 -3.54 -23.01 10.85
N TYR A 224 -4.65 -23.48 10.30
CA TYR A 224 -5.89 -23.75 11.02
C TYR A 224 -6.66 -24.89 10.35
N ASN A 225 -7.68 -25.40 11.04
CA ASN A 225 -8.60 -26.41 10.51
C ASN A 225 -10.07 -25.95 10.60
N GLN A 226 -11.00 -26.77 10.12
CA GLN A 226 -12.43 -26.42 10.12
C GLN A 226 -13.00 -26.18 11.53
N THR A 227 -12.47 -26.85 12.56
CA THR A 227 -12.88 -26.64 13.95
C THR A 227 -12.51 -25.23 14.42
N ASP A 228 -11.31 -24.74 14.08
CA ASP A 228 -10.90 -23.38 14.42
C ASP A 228 -11.83 -22.33 13.79
N ILE A 229 -12.30 -22.58 12.56
CA ILE A 229 -13.25 -21.71 11.86
C ILE A 229 -14.59 -21.69 12.60
N GLN A 230 -15.12 -22.85 12.99
CA GLN A 230 -16.38 -22.96 13.72
C GLN A 230 -16.31 -22.30 15.09
N GLU A 231 -15.22 -22.53 15.83
CA GLU A 231 -15.02 -21.97 17.16
C GLU A 231 -14.83 -20.46 17.11
N LEU A 232 -14.10 -19.95 16.12
CA LEU A 232 -14.01 -18.52 15.87
C LEU A 232 -15.35 -17.91 15.43
N ALA A 233 -16.11 -18.60 14.57
CA ALA A 233 -17.45 -18.15 14.16
C ALA A 233 -18.38 -18.00 15.38
N ARG A 234 -18.32 -18.94 16.34
CA ARG A 234 -19.04 -18.84 17.62
C ARG A 234 -18.62 -17.59 18.40
N ALA A 235 -17.33 -17.28 18.50
CA ALA A 235 -16.79 -16.09 19.18
C ALA A 235 -17.26 -14.77 18.55
N LEU A 236 -17.57 -14.80 17.25
CA LEU A 236 -17.96 -13.62 16.46
C LEU A 236 -19.49 -13.45 16.34
N THR A 237 -20.28 -14.18 17.13
CA THR A 237 -21.75 -14.07 17.11
C THR A 237 -22.26 -12.85 17.88
N GLY A 238 -23.44 -12.35 17.52
CA GLY A 238 -24.19 -11.36 18.31
C GLY A 238 -24.01 -9.90 17.88
N TRP A 239 -23.21 -9.61 16.86
CA TRP A 239 -22.96 -8.25 16.39
C TRP A 239 -24.06 -7.73 15.46
N LYS A 240 -24.42 -6.45 15.60
CA LYS A 240 -25.43 -5.78 14.77
C LYS A 240 -25.05 -4.32 14.53
N ASN A 241 -25.50 -3.75 13.41
CA ASN A 241 -25.31 -2.33 13.15
C ASN A 241 -25.96 -1.45 14.24
N SER A 242 -25.23 -0.39 14.61
CA SER A 242 -25.68 0.61 15.59
C SER A 242 -26.52 1.72 14.95
N ASP A 243 -26.31 1.97 13.67
CA ASP A 243 -26.99 3.00 12.89
C ASP A 243 -27.26 2.53 11.45
N ILE A 244 -28.02 3.33 10.69
CA ILE A 244 -28.42 3.00 9.31
C ILE A 244 -27.34 3.45 8.30
N ALA A 245 -26.53 4.46 8.63
CA ALA A 245 -25.52 5.03 7.75
C ALA A 245 -24.21 4.22 7.74
N PHE A 246 -24.04 3.28 8.68
CA PHE A 246 -22.85 2.43 8.86
C PHE A 246 -21.61 3.24 9.24
N VAL A 247 -21.77 4.20 10.15
CA VAL A 247 -20.68 5.07 10.62
C VAL A 247 -20.36 4.91 12.11
N LYS A 248 -21.18 4.17 12.86
CA LYS A 248 -20.89 3.80 14.24
C LYS A 248 -20.46 2.34 14.30
N PRO A 249 -19.48 1.99 15.16
CA PRO A 249 -19.14 0.60 15.42
C PRO A 249 -20.37 -0.24 15.72
N MET A 250 -20.35 -1.51 15.30
CA MET A 250 -21.42 -2.46 15.59
C MET A 250 -21.62 -2.59 17.10
N ARG A 251 -22.87 -2.79 17.50
CA ARG A 251 -23.28 -3.07 18.88
C ARG A 251 -23.58 -4.56 19.04
N VAL A 252 -23.51 -5.03 20.27
CA VAL A 252 -23.79 -6.42 20.62
C VAL A 252 -25.25 -6.59 21.02
N ILE A 253 -25.86 -7.68 20.54
CA ILE A 253 -27.15 -8.21 20.99
C ILE A 253 -26.83 -9.46 21.81
N SER A 254 -26.70 -9.30 23.13
CA SER A 254 -26.17 -10.35 24.01
C SER A 254 -26.94 -11.67 23.92
N GLN A 255 -28.25 -11.65 23.66
CA GLN A 255 -29.06 -12.87 23.52
C GLN A 255 -28.65 -13.72 22.31
N ARG A 256 -28.01 -13.11 21.29
CA ARG A 256 -27.52 -13.76 20.07
C ARG A 256 -26.06 -14.18 20.15
N HIS A 257 -25.33 -13.76 21.18
CA HIS A 257 -23.93 -14.14 21.36
C HIS A 257 -23.82 -15.50 22.07
N ASP A 258 -22.94 -16.35 21.57
CA ASP A 258 -22.57 -17.62 22.20
C ASP A 258 -21.58 -17.34 23.33
N THR A 259 -22.00 -17.55 24.58
CA THR A 259 -21.16 -17.33 25.78
C THR A 259 -20.48 -18.61 26.27
N GLY A 260 -20.58 -19.71 25.53
CA GLY A 260 -19.94 -20.98 25.87
C GLY A 260 -18.42 -20.90 25.74
N GLU A 261 -17.71 -21.83 26.40
CA GLU A 261 -16.27 -22.01 26.21
C GLU A 261 -15.98 -22.30 24.73
N LYS A 262 -14.85 -21.77 24.25
CA LYS A 262 -14.37 -21.99 22.87
C LYS A 262 -12.93 -22.45 22.86
N ARG A 263 -12.56 -23.19 21.82
CA ARG A 263 -11.19 -23.66 21.58
C ARG A 263 -10.70 -23.18 20.23
N PHE A 264 -9.73 -22.28 20.24
CA PHE A 264 -9.27 -21.60 19.04
C PHE A 264 -7.75 -21.64 18.94
N LEU A 265 -7.21 -22.21 17.85
CA LEU A 265 -5.77 -22.34 17.61
C LEU A 265 -5.03 -22.98 18.79
N GLY A 266 -5.62 -24.00 19.39
CA GLY A 266 -5.08 -24.70 20.56
C GLY A 266 -5.24 -23.96 21.90
N ASN A 267 -5.79 -22.76 21.92
CA ASN A 267 -6.04 -21.96 23.12
C ASN A 267 -7.49 -22.09 23.59
N VAL A 268 -7.73 -21.84 24.88
CA VAL A 268 -9.08 -21.82 25.47
C VAL A 268 -9.55 -20.38 25.66
N ILE A 269 -10.74 -20.06 25.16
CA ILE A 269 -11.48 -18.84 25.49
C ILE A 269 -12.53 -19.24 26.54
N PRO A 270 -12.43 -18.74 27.78
CA PRO A 270 -13.33 -19.15 28.86
C PRO A 270 -14.76 -18.70 28.59
N SER A 271 -15.72 -19.45 29.13
CA SER A 271 -17.14 -19.09 29.06
C SER A 271 -17.46 -17.82 29.87
N GLY A 272 -18.58 -17.18 29.52
CA GLY A 272 -19.12 -16.04 30.27
C GLY A 272 -18.51 -14.68 29.96
N LEU A 273 -17.57 -14.61 29.01
CA LEU A 273 -17.07 -13.34 28.48
C LEU A 273 -18.15 -12.61 27.65
N THR A 274 -18.04 -11.29 27.60
CA THR A 274 -18.79 -10.47 26.65
C THR A 274 -18.21 -10.63 25.23
N ALA A 275 -19.01 -10.38 24.20
CA ALA A 275 -18.56 -10.49 22.81
C ALA A 275 -17.36 -9.56 22.50
N GLN A 276 -17.28 -8.40 23.17
CA GLN A 276 -16.14 -7.48 23.05
C GLN A 276 -14.86 -8.06 23.65
N GLU A 277 -14.95 -8.67 24.84
CA GLU A 277 -13.81 -9.33 25.49
C GLU A 277 -13.35 -10.55 24.70
N GLU A 278 -14.28 -11.34 24.16
CA GLU A 278 -13.96 -12.46 23.26
C GLU A 278 -13.27 -11.99 21.98
N LEU A 279 -13.79 -10.96 21.31
CA LEU A 279 -13.16 -10.41 20.11
C LEU A 279 -11.74 -9.90 20.39
N SER A 280 -11.53 -9.19 21.50
CA SER A 280 -10.19 -8.75 21.90
C SER A 280 -9.25 -9.94 22.08
N LYS A 281 -9.68 -11.00 22.78
CA LYS A 281 -8.87 -12.21 22.97
C LYS A 281 -8.55 -12.93 21.67
N VAL A 282 -9.53 -13.05 20.77
CA VAL A 282 -9.33 -13.62 19.43
C VAL A 282 -8.23 -12.87 18.68
N ILE A 283 -8.30 -11.54 18.66
CA ILE A 283 -7.30 -10.71 17.97
C ILE A 283 -5.93 -10.84 18.65
N ASP A 284 -5.87 -10.89 19.98
CA ASP A 284 -4.62 -11.14 20.71
C ASP A 284 -4.01 -12.50 20.35
N MET A 285 -4.83 -13.56 20.24
CA MET A 285 -4.38 -14.88 19.82
C MET A 285 -3.83 -14.86 18.39
N LEU A 286 -4.51 -14.20 17.45
CA LEU A 286 -4.04 -14.04 16.07
C LEU A 286 -2.74 -13.23 16.00
N MET A 287 -2.64 -12.14 16.76
CA MET A 287 -1.41 -11.34 16.85
C MET A 287 -0.25 -12.09 17.50
N SER A 288 -0.53 -13.02 18.42
CA SER A 288 0.48 -13.89 19.02
C SER A 288 0.97 -14.99 18.07
N HIS A 289 0.18 -15.33 17.04
CA HIS A 289 0.53 -16.39 16.10
C HIS A 289 1.81 -16.05 15.33
N PRO A 290 2.78 -16.98 15.20
CA PRO A 290 4.07 -16.70 14.56
C PRO A 290 3.93 -16.32 13.08
N ASN A 291 2.82 -16.71 12.44
CA ASN A 291 2.60 -16.47 11.02
C ASN A 291 2.19 -15.04 10.65
N VAL A 292 1.66 -14.26 11.61
CA VAL A 292 1.10 -12.94 11.30
C VAL A 292 2.15 -11.99 10.74
N ALA A 293 3.36 -12.02 11.31
CA ALA A 293 4.45 -11.12 10.92
C ALA A 293 4.94 -11.37 9.48
N PRO A 294 5.39 -12.58 9.09
CA PRO A 294 5.81 -12.83 7.71
C PRO A 294 4.65 -12.69 6.71
N PHE A 295 3.44 -13.08 7.09
CA PHE A 295 2.27 -13.00 6.21
C PHE A 295 1.91 -11.55 5.87
N VAL A 296 1.69 -10.70 6.88
CA VAL A 296 1.29 -9.30 6.69
C VAL A 296 2.43 -8.50 6.06
N SER A 297 3.68 -8.73 6.46
CA SER A 297 4.86 -8.06 5.88
C SER A 297 4.98 -8.33 4.39
N LYS A 298 4.85 -9.60 3.97
CA LYS A 298 4.87 -9.97 2.55
C LYS A 298 3.77 -9.28 1.76
N LEU A 299 2.53 -9.26 2.28
CA LEU A 299 1.41 -8.57 1.62
C LEU A 299 1.66 -7.07 1.46
N LEU A 300 2.13 -6.39 2.50
CA LEU A 300 2.44 -4.97 2.46
C LEU A 300 3.54 -4.66 1.44
N ILE A 301 4.64 -5.41 1.46
CA ILE A 301 5.72 -5.27 0.47
C ILE A 301 5.18 -5.48 -0.94
N GLN A 302 4.33 -6.49 -1.14
CA GLN A 302 3.73 -6.77 -2.45
C GLN A 302 2.82 -5.67 -2.96
N ARG A 303 2.11 -4.95 -2.09
CA ARG A 303 1.24 -3.82 -2.49
C ARG A 303 2.00 -2.51 -2.68
N LEU A 304 3.14 -2.35 -1.99
CA LEU A 304 3.87 -1.07 -1.93
C LEU A 304 5.11 -1.03 -2.83
N VAL A 305 5.87 -2.12 -2.94
CA VAL A 305 7.25 -2.09 -3.45
C VAL A 305 7.48 -3.07 -4.60
N SER A 306 7.37 -4.39 -4.36
CA SER A 306 7.82 -5.42 -5.31
C SER A 306 6.82 -6.56 -5.39
N SER A 307 6.51 -7.05 -6.59
CA SER A 307 5.67 -8.23 -6.75
C SER A 307 6.37 -9.52 -6.30
N ASN A 308 7.71 -9.50 -6.24
CA ASN A 308 8.58 -10.64 -5.92
C ASN A 308 9.63 -10.28 -4.87
N PRO A 309 9.24 -9.98 -3.62
CA PRO A 309 10.22 -9.63 -2.60
C PRO A 309 11.11 -10.83 -2.24
N SER A 310 12.40 -10.57 -2.00
CA SER A 310 13.30 -11.63 -1.53
C SER A 310 12.87 -12.17 -0.15
N PRO A 311 13.18 -13.44 0.15
CA PRO A 311 12.96 -14.00 1.48
C PRO A 311 13.65 -13.17 2.58
N GLU A 312 14.85 -12.64 2.31
CA GLU A 312 15.60 -11.83 3.26
C GLU A 312 14.92 -10.49 3.54
N TYR A 313 14.33 -9.85 2.52
CA TYR A 313 13.56 -8.63 2.70
C TYR A 313 12.31 -8.87 3.54
N VAL A 314 11.56 -9.93 3.25
CA VAL A 314 10.40 -10.33 4.08
C VAL A 314 10.83 -10.59 5.53
N ALA A 315 11.95 -11.29 5.74
CA ALA A 315 12.45 -11.59 7.08
C ALA A 315 12.82 -10.34 7.89
N ARG A 316 13.46 -9.33 7.26
CA ARG A 316 13.81 -8.08 7.92
C ARG A 316 12.57 -7.31 8.36
N VAL A 317 11.59 -7.15 7.46
CA VAL A 317 10.34 -6.45 7.78
C VAL A 317 9.52 -7.23 8.81
N ALA A 318 9.43 -8.56 8.70
CA ALA A 318 8.72 -9.39 9.67
C ALA A 318 9.36 -9.38 11.06
N THR A 319 10.69 -9.20 11.14
CA THR A 319 11.39 -8.99 12.42
C THR A 319 10.92 -7.70 13.07
N ILE A 320 10.87 -6.60 12.32
CA ILE A 320 10.34 -5.30 12.79
C ILE A 320 8.86 -5.39 13.15
N PHE A 321 8.06 -6.11 12.36
CA PHE A 321 6.66 -6.36 12.71
C PHE A 321 6.54 -7.05 14.05
N ASN A 322 7.38 -8.04 14.35
CA ASN A 322 7.36 -8.75 15.64
C ASN A 322 7.81 -7.87 16.81
N ASN A 323 8.70 -6.92 16.58
CA ASN A 323 9.21 -5.99 17.57
C ASN A 323 9.81 -4.75 16.88
N ASN A 324 9.23 -3.58 17.10
CA ASN A 324 9.67 -2.30 16.55
C ASN A 324 11.00 -1.76 17.14
N GLY A 325 11.62 -2.49 18.08
CA GLY A 325 12.79 -2.05 18.85
C GLY A 325 12.44 -1.66 20.28
N GLU A 326 11.17 -1.36 20.56
CA GLU A 326 10.65 -0.97 21.87
C GLU A 326 9.77 -2.06 22.51
N GLY A 327 9.74 -3.25 21.92
CA GLY A 327 8.96 -4.39 22.41
C GLY A 327 7.51 -4.42 21.92
N GLU A 328 7.14 -3.56 20.97
CA GLU A 328 5.78 -3.52 20.44
C GLU A 328 5.67 -4.29 19.12
N LYS A 329 4.70 -5.20 19.06
CA LYS A 329 4.38 -5.98 17.87
C LYS A 329 3.29 -5.29 17.05
N GLY A 330 3.46 -5.26 15.73
CA GLY A 330 2.48 -4.75 14.78
C GLY A 330 2.45 -3.22 14.65
N ASP A 331 3.48 -2.50 15.10
CA ASP A 331 3.63 -1.06 14.85
C ASP A 331 3.81 -0.80 13.34
N LEU A 332 2.76 -0.28 12.70
CA LEU A 332 2.76 -0.02 11.26
C LEU A 332 3.66 1.15 10.88
N THR A 333 3.96 2.08 11.79
CA THR A 333 4.94 3.14 11.53
C THR A 333 6.32 2.52 11.32
N ALA A 334 6.76 1.67 12.25
CA ALA A 334 8.04 0.99 12.15
C ALA A 334 8.10 0.05 10.94
N VAL A 335 7.02 -0.69 10.66
CA VAL A 335 6.93 -1.59 9.50
C VAL A 335 7.01 -0.83 8.18
N VAL A 336 6.26 0.26 8.02
CA VAL A 336 6.29 1.10 6.80
C VAL A 336 7.68 1.69 6.57
N ARG A 337 8.35 2.18 7.62
CA ARG A 337 9.75 2.64 7.53
C ARG A 337 10.68 1.52 7.08
N ALA A 338 10.56 0.34 7.69
CA ALA A 338 11.38 -0.82 7.35
C ALA A 338 11.18 -1.30 5.91
N ILE A 339 9.96 -1.19 5.38
CA ILE A 339 9.67 -1.49 3.96
C ILE A 339 10.42 -0.51 3.05
N PHE A 340 10.17 0.80 3.19
CA PHE A 340 10.67 1.76 2.20
C PHE A 340 12.16 2.09 2.31
N LEU A 341 12.78 1.83 3.47
CA LEU A 341 14.21 2.05 3.68
C LEU A 341 15.06 0.78 3.50
N ASP A 342 14.42 -0.33 3.13
CA ASP A 342 15.14 -1.57 2.87
C ASP A 342 16.08 -1.42 1.65
N PRO A 343 17.31 -1.96 1.69
CA PRO A 343 18.23 -1.92 0.55
C PRO A 343 17.61 -2.46 -0.74
N GLU A 344 16.75 -3.48 -0.68
CA GLU A 344 16.05 -3.99 -1.86
C GLU A 344 15.03 -2.97 -2.38
N ALA A 345 14.22 -2.35 -1.52
CA ALA A 345 13.27 -1.32 -1.93
C ALA A 345 13.96 -0.12 -2.61
N LEU A 346 15.16 0.22 -2.15
CA LEU A 346 15.98 1.31 -2.68
C LEU A 346 16.77 0.94 -3.94
N GLY A 347 16.74 -0.34 -4.36
CA GLY A 347 17.50 -0.89 -5.48
C GLY A 347 19.02 -0.84 -5.26
N MET A 348 19.45 -1.07 -4.01
CA MET A 348 20.84 -1.19 -3.60
C MET A 348 21.33 -2.65 -3.57
N THR A 349 20.53 -3.57 -4.10
CA THR A 349 20.80 -5.00 -4.24
C THR A 349 21.06 -5.37 -5.71
N ASP A 350 21.68 -6.51 -5.97
CA ASP A 350 21.96 -7.00 -7.33
C ASP A 350 20.68 -7.20 -8.17
N THR A 351 19.56 -7.49 -7.50
CA THR A 351 18.24 -7.57 -8.10
C THR A 351 17.39 -6.41 -7.58
N PRO A 352 17.16 -5.34 -8.37
CA PRO A 352 16.29 -4.25 -7.97
C PRO A 352 14.82 -4.71 -7.88
N PRO A 353 13.97 -4.00 -7.14
CA PRO A 353 12.58 -4.36 -6.98
C PRO A 353 11.85 -4.00 -8.28
N ILE A 354 11.17 -4.98 -8.89
CA ILE A 354 10.39 -4.73 -10.09
C ILE A 354 8.93 -4.98 -9.79
N LYS A 355 8.11 -3.98 -10.13
CA LYS A 355 6.67 -4.01 -9.99
C LYS A 355 6.02 -3.25 -11.13
N VAL A 356 5.08 -3.88 -11.80
CA VAL A 356 4.19 -3.16 -12.72
C VAL A 356 3.25 -2.29 -11.89
N LYS A 357 3.11 -1.02 -12.25
CA LYS A 357 2.17 -0.09 -11.62
C LYS A 357 0.75 -0.61 -11.84
N GLU A 358 -0.04 -0.60 -10.78
CA GLU A 358 -1.48 -0.85 -10.91
C GLU A 358 -2.12 0.21 -11.83
N PRO A 359 -3.13 -0.12 -12.66
CA PRO A 359 -3.74 0.83 -13.59
C PRO A 359 -4.18 2.17 -13.00
N ILE A 360 -4.70 2.18 -11.75
CA ILE A 360 -5.07 3.43 -11.10
C ILE A 360 -3.85 4.28 -10.70
N LEU A 361 -2.72 3.66 -10.39
CA LEU A 361 -1.46 4.34 -10.09
C LEU A 361 -0.86 4.97 -11.35
N ILE A 362 -1.06 4.38 -12.52
CA ILE A 362 -0.64 4.97 -13.80
C ILE A 362 -1.39 6.28 -14.07
N LEU A 363 -2.72 6.29 -13.87
CA LEU A 363 -3.54 7.51 -14.06
C LEU A 363 -3.22 8.61 -13.05
N THR A 364 -3.08 8.25 -11.77
CA THR A 364 -2.73 9.23 -10.73
C THR A 364 -1.32 9.77 -10.91
N ASN A 365 -0.36 8.92 -11.29
CA ASN A 365 0.99 9.34 -11.65
C ASN A 365 0.96 10.33 -12.83
N PHE A 366 0.26 9.98 -13.91
CA PHE A 366 0.10 10.85 -15.08
C PHE A 366 -0.51 12.21 -14.72
N HIS A 367 -1.58 12.24 -13.91
CA HIS A 367 -2.20 13.49 -13.46
C HIS A 367 -1.23 14.35 -12.65
N ARG A 368 -0.52 13.74 -11.69
CA ARG A 368 0.43 14.47 -10.84
C ARG A 368 1.61 15.00 -11.64
N ALA A 369 2.20 14.19 -12.53
CA ALA A 369 3.27 14.58 -13.45
C ALA A 369 2.85 15.73 -14.39
N SER A 370 1.58 15.72 -14.84
CA SER A 370 1.02 16.75 -15.73
C SER A 370 0.64 18.06 -15.02
N GLY A 371 0.92 18.19 -13.71
CA GLY A 371 0.55 19.40 -12.95
C GLY A 371 -0.97 19.57 -12.83
N PHE A 372 -1.68 18.49 -12.51
CA PHE A 372 -3.12 18.51 -12.30
C PHE A 372 -3.56 19.57 -11.29
N THR A 373 -4.52 20.39 -11.68
CA THR A 373 -5.20 21.36 -10.81
C THR A 373 -6.69 21.38 -11.12
N ILE A 374 -7.48 21.74 -10.13
CA ILE A 374 -8.95 21.73 -10.23
C ILE A 374 -9.41 23.13 -10.66
N LYS A 375 -10.32 23.20 -11.65
CA LYS A 375 -10.85 24.48 -12.17
C LYS A 375 -11.88 25.14 -11.25
N GLY A 376 -12.47 24.36 -10.35
CA GLY A 376 -13.50 24.79 -9.40
C GLY A 376 -13.28 24.20 -8.01
N SER A 377 -14.37 23.98 -7.27
CA SER A 377 -14.31 23.43 -5.92
C SER A 377 -14.09 21.91 -5.88
N ARG A 378 -14.43 21.20 -6.95
CA ARG A 378 -14.43 19.74 -7.02
C ARG A 378 -13.88 19.24 -8.35
N TYR A 379 -13.09 18.17 -8.29
CA TYR A 379 -12.92 17.27 -9.42
C TYR A 379 -14.24 16.55 -9.68
N GLU A 380 -14.51 16.02 -10.88
CA GLU A 380 -15.77 15.29 -11.13
C GLU A 380 -15.64 14.02 -11.99
N ASP A 381 -14.44 13.63 -12.43
CA ASP A 381 -14.27 12.58 -13.45
C ASP A 381 -13.67 11.27 -12.90
N ALA A 382 -13.65 11.10 -11.58
CA ALA A 382 -13.05 9.94 -10.92
C ALA A 382 -13.67 8.59 -11.32
N THR A 383 -15.00 8.53 -11.50
CA THR A 383 -15.66 7.28 -11.94
C THR A 383 -15.15 6.87 -13.33
N THR A 384 -14.88 7.81 -14.23
CA THR A 384 -14.26 7.54 -15.53
C THR A 384 -12.86 6.96 -15.34
N MET A 385 -12.04 7.54 -14.46
CA MET A 385 -10.68 7.05 -14.20
C MET A 385 -10.69 5.61 -13.69
N MET A 386 -11.57 5.33 -12.72
CA MET A 386 -11.69 3.99 -12.15
C MET A 386 -12.25 2.96 -13.14
N ASN A 387 -13.08 3.39 -14.09
CA ASN A 387 -13.56 2.50 -15.16
C ASN A 387 -12.46 2.19 -16.18
N ILE A 388 -11.67 3.20 -16.57
CA ILE A 388 -10.49 3.01 -17.45
C ILE A 388 -9.49 2.07 -16.78
N ALA A 389 -9.17 2.31 -15.51
CA ALA A 389 -8.25 1.49 -14.73
C ALA A 389 -8.80 0.08 -14.42
N ASN A 390 -10.10 -0.16 -14.64
CA ASN A 390 -10.83 -1.31 -14.11
C ASN A 390 -10.55 -1.56 -12.61
N GLN A 391 -10.31 -0.48 -11.87
CA GLN A 391 -9.79 -0.53 -10.50
C GLN A 391 -10.15 0.74 -9.75
N GLY A 392 -10.44 0.60 -8.46
CA GLY A 392 -10.64 1.75 -7.56
C GLY A 392 -10.83 1.30 -6.12
N PRO A 393 -10.58 2.17 -5.13
CA PRO A 393 -10.74 1.83 -3.72
C PRO A 393 -12.16 1.31 -3.44
N LEU A 394 -12.23 0.18 -2.75
CA LEU A 394 -13.49 -0.48 -2.38
C LEU A 394 -14.37 -0.86 -3.57
N ARG A 395 -13.78 -1.09 -4.76
CA ARG A 395 -14.44 -1.64 -5.95
C ARG A 395 -14.03 -3.08 -6.25
N SER A 396 -13.38 -3.76 -5.31
CA SER A 396 -12.90 -5.13 -5.53
C SER A 396 -14.05 -6.04 -6.01
N PRO A 397 -13.84 -6.89 -7.03
CA PRO A 397 -14.84 -7.83 -7.50
C PRO A 397 -15.15 -8.93 -6.47
N SER A 398 -14.21 -9.23 -5.55
CA SER A 398 -14.36 -10.28 -4.55
C SER A 398 -13.58 -10.00 -3.26
N VAL A 399 -13.70 -10.89 -2.27
CA VAL A 399 -12.89 -10.83 -1.05
C VAL A 399 -11.39 -11.03 -1.32
N PHE A 400 -11.04 -11.66 -2.46
CA PHE A 400 -9.65 -11.90 -2.89
C PHE A 400 -9.01 -10.71 -3.62
N ASN A 401 -9.62 -9.53 -3.53
CA ASN A 401 -9.17 -8.31 -4.19
C ASN A 401 -9.30 -8.37 -5.74
N PHE A 402 -8.63 -7.46 -6.46
CA PHE A 402 -8.66 -7.30 -7.91
C PHE A 402 -7.89 -8.36 -8.70
N TYR A 403 -6.87 -8.95 -8.10
CA TYR A 403 -5.93 -9.86 -8.74
C TYR A 403 -5.34 -10.83 -7.71
N SER A 404 -4.88 -12.00 -8.17
CA SER A 404 -4.19 -12.97 -7.32
C SER A 404 -2.74 -12.53 -7.05
N PRO A 405 -2.27 -12.57 -5.79
CA PRO A 405 -0.88 -12.21 -5.45
C PRO A 405 0.17 -13.14 -6.08
N ASP A 406 -0.26 -14.30 -6.59
CA ASP A 406 0.59 -15.31 -7.22
C ASP A 406 0.33 -15.44 -8.74
N TYR A 407 -0.34 -14.46 -9.37
CA TYR A 407 -0.63 -14.52 -10.80
C TYR A 407 0.64 -14.39 -11.66
N GLN A 408 0.75 -15.27 -12.65
CA GLN A 408 1.85 -15.39 -13.60
C GLN A 408 1.25 -15.33 -15.02
N PRO A 409 1.49 -14.26 -15.81
CA PRO A 409 0.74 -13.99 -17.04
C PRO A 409 1.10 -14.90 -18.22
N SER A 410 2.26 -15.58 -18.19
CA SER A 410 2.71 -16.46 -19.26
C SER A 410 3.55 -17.64 -18.75
N ASN A 411 3.89 -18.54 -19.68
CA ASN A 411 4.79 -19.66 -19.40
C ASN A 411 6.19 -19.17 -19.03
N GLU A 412 6.70 -18.08 -19.63
CA GLU A 412 8.03 -17.56 -19.27
C GLU A 412 8.08 -17.12 -17.80
N PHE A 413 7.01 -16.49 -17.29
CA PHE A 413 6.89 -16.12 -15.87
C PHE A 413 6.83 -17.36 -14.96
N THR A 414 6.07 -18.38 -15.39
CA THR A 414 5.94 -19.64 -14.65
C THR A 414 7.27 -20.38 -14.56
N GLU A 415 7.98 -20.49 -15.69
CA GLU A 415 9.30 -21.15 -15.78
C GLU A 415 10.37 -20.39 -14.98
N SER A 416 10.26 -19.06 -14.92
CA SER A 416 11.17 -18.21 -14.14
C SER A 416 10.79 -18.12 -12.66
N GLY A 417 9.61 -18.63 -12.27
CA GLY A 417 9.10 -18.53 -10.90
C GLY A 417 8.79 -17.10 -10.44
N ILE A 418 8.46 -16.21 -11.39
CA ILE A 418 8.23 -14.78 -11.14
C ILE A 418 6.73 -14.49 -11.24
N ASN A 419 6.20 -13.78 -10.25
CA ASN A 419 4.82 -13.31 -10.22
C ASN A 419 4.73 -11.90 -10.81
N SER A 420 3.62 -11.58 -11.49
CA SER A 420 3.30 -10.22 -11.88
C SER A 420 1.79 -9.98 -11.78
N PRO A 421 1.25 -9.88 -10.55
CA PRO A 421 -0.18 -9.80 -10.28
C PRO A 421 -0.93 -8.72 -11.06
N GLU A 422 -0.27 -7.58 -11.29
CA GLU A 422 -0.90 -6.41 -11.86
C GLU A 422 -1.28 -6.60 -13.33
N TYR A 423 -0.68 -7.56 -14.04
CA TYR A 423 -1.07 -7.91 -15.41
C TYR A 423 -2.45 -8.59 -15.50
N GLU A 424 -2.99 -9.11 -14.39
CA GLU A 424 -4.38 -9.59 -14.37
C GLU A 424 -5.36 -8.43 -14.60
N LEU A 425 -4.98 -7.21 -14.22
CA LEU A 425 -5.71 -5.98 -14.56
C LEU A 425 -5.18 -5.31 -15.84
N LEU A 426 -3.86 -5.14 -15.97
CA LEU A 426 -3.22 -4.43 -17.08
C LEU A 426 -3.12 -5.30 -18.34
N ASN A 427 -4.28 -5.65 -18.90
CA ASN A 427 -4.37 -6.30 -20.21
C ASN A 427 -4.37 -5.26 -21.36
N TRP A 428 -4.32 -5.73 -22.61
CA TRP A 428 -4.27 -4.86 -23.79
C TRP A 428 -5.44 -3.87 -23.91
N SER A 429 -6.64 -4.23 -23.42
CA SER A 429 -7.79 -3.31 -23.44
C SER A 429 -7.57 -2.16 -22.47
N VAL A 430 -7.21 -2.46 -21.21
CA VAL A 430 -6.94 -1.45 -20.18
C VAL A 430 -5.76 -0.58 -20.59
N TYR A 431 -4.68 -1.18 -21.10
CA TYR A 431 -3.53 -0.45 -21.64
C TYR A 431 -3.94 0.53 -22.74
N THR A 432 -4.73 0.07 -23.71
CA THR A 432 -5.21 0.92 -24.83
C THR A 432 -6.06 2.09 -24.33
N ASP A 433 -6.95 1.84 -23.37
CA ASP A 433 -7.80 2.89 -22.78
C ASP A 433 -6.98 3.91 -21.98
N LEU A 434 -5.99 3.46 -21.20
CA LEU A 434 -5.04 4.32 -20.49
C LEU A 434 -4.30 5.25 -21.46
N VAL A 435 -3.67 4.67 -22.48
CA VAL A 435 -2.88 5.41 -23.48
C VAL A 435 -3.75 6.42 -24.24
N ASN A 436 -4.93 6.01 -24.70
CA ASN A 436 -5.87 6.88 -25.41
C ASN A 436 -6.34 8.05 -24.53
N TYR A 437 -6.62 7.76 -23.26
CA TYR A 437 -7.01 8.78 -22.29
C TYR A 437 -5.90 9.80 -22.04
N MET A 438 -4.67 9.34 -21.77
CA MET A 438 -3.54 10.22 -21.50
C MET A 438 -3.19 11.10 -22.72
N LEU A 439 -3.20 10.52 -23.93
CA LEU A 439 -3.04 11.27 -25.18
C LEU A 439 -4.11 12.35 -25.35
N THR A 440 -5.38 11.97 -25.22
CA THR A 440 -6.51 12.89 -25.42
C THR A 440 -6.51 14.01 -24.39
N SER A 441 -6.23 13.70 -23.13
CA SER A 441 -6.20 14.67 -22.04
C SER A 441 -5.04 15.66 -22.20
N THR A 442 -3.87 15.18 -22.64
CA THR A 442 -2.73 16.04 -22.98
C THR A 442 -3.08 17.01 -24.10
N ARG A 443 -3.68 16.52 -25.20
CA ARG A 443 -4.08 17.37 -26.34
C ARG A 443 -5.10 18.44 -25.95
N ARG A 444 -6.00 18.14 -25.00
CA ARG A 444 -7.02 19.06 -24.49
C ARG A 444 -6.50 20.01 -23.40
N GLY A 445 -5.34 19.71 -22.80
CA GLY A 445 -4.83 20.43 -21.63
C GLY A 445 -5.63 20.17 -20.34
N GLY A 446 -6.31 19.01 -20.25
CA GLY A 446 -7.14 18.61 -19.11
C GLY A 446 -8.57 18.21 -19.48
N GLY A 447 -9.49 18.36 -18.53
CA GLY A 447 -10.91 18.01 -18.67
C GLY A 447 -11.85 19.13 -18.26
N ASP A 448 -13.11 18.80 -17.99
CA ASP A 448 -14.13 19.80 -17.70
C ASP A 448 -13.95 20.39 -16.29
N SER A 449 -13.54 19.57 -15.33
CA SER A 449 -13.34 19.94 -13.91
C SER A 449 -11.89 20.24 -13.51
N TYR A 450 -10.92 20.04 -14.40
CA TYR A 450 -9.49 20.16 -14.10
C TYR A 450 -8.68 20.66 -15.31
N HIS A 451 -7.49 21.19 -15.07
CA HIS A 451 -6.51 21.47 -16.12
C HIS A 451 -5.15 20.84 -15.78
N PHE A 452 -4.30 20.75 -16.79
CA PHE A 452 -2.89 20.43 -16.62
C PHE A 452 -2.06 21.71 -16.73
N ASP A 453 -0.94 21.78 -16.01
CA ASP A 453 0.04 22.85 -16.15
C ASP A 453 1.19 22.37 -17.01
N LEU A 454 1.06 22.61 -18.32
CA LEU A 454 2.03 22.21 -19.35
C LEU A 454 2.72 23.41 -20.02
N ASN A 455 2.59 24.61 -19.44
CA ASN A 455 3.06 25.84 -20.07
C ASN A 455 4.57 25.83 -20.33
N GLU A 456 5.35 25.31 -19.39
CA GLU A 456 6.80 25.16 -19.52
C GLU A 456 7.21 24.30 -20.73
N PHE A 457 6.45 23.24 -21.03
CA PHE A 457 6.71 22.39 -22.19
C PHE A 457 6.48 23.12 -23.51
N TYR A 458 5.44 23.97 -23.58
CA TYR A 458 5.16 24.75 -24.78
C TYR A 458 6.27 25.75 -25.11
N LEU A 459 6.98 26.26 -24.10
CA LEU A 459 8.11 27.17 -24.29
C LEU A 459 9.35 26.48 -24.88
N LEU A 460 9.45 25.15 -24.77
CA LEU A 460 10.59 24.36 -25.24
C LEU A 460 10.32 23.62 -26.55
N LEU A 461 9.21 23.89 -27.24
CA LEU A 461 8.84 23.15 -28.46
C LEU A 461 9.88 23.24 -29.59
N ASP A 462 10.71 24.27 -29.61
CA ASP A 462 11.77 24.45 -30.62
C ASP A 462 13.14 23.96 -30.12
N ASP A 463 13.30 23.72 -28.82
CA ASP A 463 14.48 23.08 -28.23
C ASP A 463 14.13 21.64 -27.83
N HIS A 464 14.21 20.73 -28.81
CA HIS A 464 13.83 19.33 -28.62
C HIS A 464 14.60 18.64 -27.50
N ARG A 465 15.87 19.01 -27.27
CA ARG A 465 16.69 18.39 -26.22
C ARG A 465 16.22 18.86 -24.85
N ALA A 466 16.02 20.17 -24.67
CA ALA A 466 15.50 20.70 -23.42
C ALA A 466 14.08 20.17 -23.12
N LEU A 467 13.23 20.05 -24.14
CA LEU A 467 11.89 19.46 -23.99
C LEU A 467 11.94 17.99 -23.55
N VAL A 468 12.84 17.19 -24.14
CA VAL A 468 13.02 15.80 -23.75
C VAL A 468 13.48 15.66 -22.31
N GLU A 469 14.41 16.50 -21.86
CA GLU A 469 14.83 16.49 -20.46
C GLU A 469 13.71 16.94 -19.51
N LEU A 470 12.89 17.93 -19.90
CA LEU A 470 11.73 18.30 -19.10
C LEU A 470 10.70 17.18 -19.00
N VAL A 471 10.45 16.44 -20.09
CA VAL A 471 9.57 15.25 -20.07
C VAL A 471 10.16 14.17 -19.15
N ASN A 472 11.46 13.93 -19.24
CA ASN A 472 12.18 13.02 -18.36
C ASN A 472 12.02 13.41 -16.88
N GLU A 473 12.28 14.67 -16.53
CA GLU A 473 12.14 15.18 -15.16
C GLU A 473 10.70 15.06 -14.64
N ARG A 474 9.71 15.39 -15.48
CA ARG A 474 8.30 15.47 -15.07
C ARG A 474 7.60 14.13 -14.99
N PHE A 475 7.81 13.25 -15.97
CA PHE A 475 7.08 11.98 -16.09
C PHE A 475 7.89 10.75 -15.65
N PHE A 476 9.22 10.89 -15.55
CA PHE A 476 10.15 9.81 -15.22
C PHE A 476 11.08 10.19 -14.05
N ALA A 477 10.82 11.30 -13.35
CA ALA A 477 11.64 11.76 -12.23
C ALA A 477 13.15 11.86 -12.55
N GLY A 478 13.50 12.07 -13.82
CA GLY A 478 14.88 12.21 -14.29
C GLY A 478 15.55 10.89 -14.74
N THR A 479 14.86 9.75 -14.66
CA THR A 479 15.46 8.41 -14.86
C THR A 479 15.13 7.72 -16.18
N ALA A 480 14.52 8.43 -17.15
CA ALA A 480 14.26 7.87 -18.47
C ALA A 480 15.53 7.35 -19.14
N SER A 481 15.45 6.18 -19.77
CA SER A 481 16.59 5.58 -20.47
C SER A 481 17.10 6.44 -21.63
N ALA A 482 18.35 6.19 -22.05
CA ALA A 482 18.91 6.85 -23.22
C ALA A 482 18.11 6.50 -24.49
N GLU A 483 17.62 5.27 -24.58
CA GLU A 483 16.80 4.74 -25.66
C GLU A 483 15.47 5.49 -25.75
N LEU A 484 14.77 5.68 -24.63
CA LEU A 484 13.51 6.42 -24.58
C LEU A 484 13.71 7.90 -24.94
N LYS A 485 14.80 8.51 -24.46
CA LYS A 485 15.17 9.88 -24.81
C LYS A 485 15.41 10.04 -26.32
N GLU A 486 16.12 9.12 -26.94
CA GLU A 486 16.36 9.14 -28.39
C GLU A 486 15.07 8.91 -29.19
N LEU A 487 14.17 8.05 -28.70
CA LEU A 487 12.86 7.84 -29.32
C LEU A 487 12.01 9.13 -29.31
N MET A 488 11.99 9.85 -28.18
CA MET A 488 11.32 11.14 -28.08
C MET A 488 11.93 12.20 -29.00
N LEU A 489 13.27 12.27 -29.08
CA LEU A 489 13.98 13.17 -30.00
C LEU A 489 13.63 12.87 -31.47
N THR A 490 13.59 11.60 -31.84
CA THR A 490 13.21 11.16 -33.19
C THR A 490 11.79 11.60 -33.51
N ALA A 491 10.83 11.34 -32.62
CA ALA A 491 9.44 11.75 -32.79
C ALA A 491 9.28 13.27 -32.99
N LEU A 492 10.04 14.08 -32.24
CA LEU A 492 10.04 15.54 -32.38
C LEU A 492 10.68 16.01 -33.69
N ASN A 493 11.80 15.39 -34.10
CA ASN A 493 12.54 15.74 -35.31
C ASN A 493 11.80 15.41 -36.61
N ASP A 494 10.98 14.36 -36.59
CA ASP A 494 10.19 13.91 -37.74
C ASP A 494 8.88 14.69 -37.91
N TYR A 495 8.43 15.39 -36.87
CA TYR A 495 7.22 16.23 -36.90
C TYR A 495 7.45 17.54 -37.68
N ARG A 496 7.49 17.45 -39.03
CA ARG A 496 7.87 18.55 -39.94
C ARG A 496 6.75 19.14 -40.81
N ARG A 497 5.54 18.56 -40.85
CA ARG A 497 4.42 19.05 -41.69
C ARG A 497 3.23 19.45 -40.82
N ASP A 498 2.57 20.56 -41.18
CA ASP A 498 1.36 21.10 -40.53
C ASP A 498 1.51 21.27 -39.00
N TYR A 499 2.46 22.11 -38.61
CA TYR A 499 2.84 22.36 -37.22
C TYR A 499 1.65 22.83 -36.38
N VAL A 500 1.21 21.97 -35.45
CA VAL A 500 0.24 22.31 -34.40
C VAL A 500 0.93 22.09 -33.05
N PRO A 501 1.21 23.15 -32.25
CA PRO A 501 1.91 23.04 -30.98
C PRO A 501 1.34 21.98 -30.02
N THR A 502 0.01 21.93 -29.90
CA THR A 502 -0.68 20.99 -29.03
C THR A 502 -0.52 19.54 -29.49
N THR A 503 -0.49 19.30 -30.80
CA THR A 503 -0.25 17.97 -31.37
C THR A 503 1.22 17.56 -31.19
N LYS A 504 2.17 18.48 -31.40
CA LYS A 504 3.61 18.22 -31.20
C LYS A 504 3.92 17.82 -29.76
N LEU A 505 3.41 18.59 -28.80
CA LEU A 505 3.60 18.29 -27.38
C LEU A 505 2.95 16.95 -27.00
N ALA A 506 1.71 16.73 -27.43
CA ALA A 506 1.02 15.49 -27.11
C ALA A 506 1.70 14.25 -27.73
N LEU A 507 2.31 14.39 -28.92
CA LEU A 507 3.05 13.31 -29.56
C LEU A 507 4.28 12.91 -28.73
N VAL A 508 5.10 13.87 -28.29
CA VAL A 508 6.30 13.53 -27.50
C VAL A 508 5.94 12.95 -26.14
N ILE A 509 4.95 13.52 -25.45
CA ILE A 509 4.46 12.97 -24.17
C ILE A 509 3.90 11.56 -24.39
N PHE A 510 3.13 11.34 -25.46
CA PHE A 510 2.63 10.01 -25.83
C PHE A 510 3.76 9.02 -26.08
N THR A 511 4.78 9.40 -26.86
CA THR A 511 5.97 8.58 -27.10
C THR A 511 6.62 8.17 -25.79
N ALA A 512 6.70 9.10 -24.83
CA ALA A 512 7.26 8.83 -23.52
C ALA A 512 6.39 7.84 -22.71
N ILE A 513 5.11 8.15 -22.52
CA ILE A 513 4.25 7.46 -21.56
C ILE A 513 3.56 6.20 -22.10
N SER A 514 3.73 5.87 -23.39
CA SER A 514 3.27 4.60 -23.96
C SER A 514 4.35 3.52 -23.95
N GLY A 515 5.60 3.86 -23.58
CA GLY A 515 6.66 2.89 -23.33
C GLY A 515 6.49 2.19 -21.98
N ASP A 516 7.12 1.02 -21.83
CA ASP A 516 7.13 0.20 -20.63
C ASP A 516 7.65 0.93 -19.37
N GLU A 517 8.67 1.78 -19.52
CA GLU A 517 9.24 2.57 -18.41
C GLU A 517 8.18 3.34 -17.61
N PHE A 518 7.12 3.84 -18.25
CA PHE A 518 6.07 4.58 -17.55
C PHE A 518 5.16 3.68 -16.69
N TYR A 519 5.09 2.40 -17.02
CA TYR A 519 4.24 1.38 -16.37
C TYR A 519 4.97 0.61 -15.27
N ILE A 520 6.28 0.79 -15.11
CA ILE A 520 7.07 0.12 -14.06
C ILE A 520 7.26 1.09 -12.88
N GLN A 521 7.16 0.57 -11.66
CA GLN A 521 7.35 1.29 -10.42
C GLN A 521 8.83 1.20 -9.97
N ASP A 522 9.74 1.68 -10.83
CA ASP A 522 11.20 1.60 -10.68
C ASP A 522 11.91 2.96 -10.69
#